data_AF-A0AAE3KSN0-F1
#
_entry.id   AF-A0AAE3KSN0-F1
#
_cell.length_a   1.000
_cell.length_b   1.000
_cell.length_c   1.000
_cell.angle_alpha   90.00
_cell.angle_beta   90.00
_cell.angle_gamma   90.00
#
_symmetry.space_group_name_H-M   'P 1'
#
loop_
_entity.id
_entity.type
_entity.pdbx_description
1 polymer ?
#
loop_
_entity_poly.entity_id
_entity_poly.type
_entity_poly.pdbx_seq_one_letter_code
_entity_poly.pdbx_strand_id
1 'polypeptide(L)' 'MALTTNEYKTAARLQDDYWLYVVFNCASSPEVHPIQNPVQLNWQPLVKIEYYYLNLQ' A
#
# COMPACT_ATOMS: atom_id res chain seq x y z
N MET A 1 -6.62 0.13 1.85
CA MET A 1 -5.40 -0.49 1.29
C MET A 1 -4.25 0.51 1.41
N ALA A 2 -3.03 0.05 1.65
CA ALA A 2 -1.86 0.92 1.70
C ALA A 2 -0.67 0.17 1.09
N LEU A 3 0.19 0.90 0.38
CA LEU A 3 1.52 0.42 0.00
C LEU A 3 2.54 1.17 0.82
N THR A 4 3.57 0.47 1.27
CA THR A 4 4.79 1.12 1.74
C THR A 4 5.46 1.87 0.58
N THR A 5 6.35 2.80 0.91
CA THR A 5 7.13 3.54 -0.09
C THR A 5 7.88 2.62 -1.05
N ASN A 6 8.45 1.50 -0.55
CA ASN A 6 9.19 0.57 -1.40
C ASN A 6 8.28 -0.23 -2.33
N GLU A 7 7.11 -0.64 -1.86
CA GLU A 7 6.13 -1.36 -2.69
C GLU A 7 5.58 -0.44 -3.79
N TYR A 8 5.22 0.80 -3.46
CA TYR A 8 4.77 1.78 -4.44
C TYR A 8 5.82 2.05 -5.51
N LYS A 9 7.09 2.27 -5.12
CA LYS A 9 8.21 2.47 -6.06
C LYS A 9 8.43 1.25 -6.95
N THR A 10 8.29 0.05 -6.40
CA THR A 10 8.44 -1.20 -7.17
C THR A 10 7.29 -1.35 -8.17
N ALA A 11 6.06 -1.11 -7.75
CA ALA A 11 4.89 -1.12 -8.62
C ALA A 11 5.00 -0.07 -9.74
N ALA A 12 5.52 1.12 -9.45
CA ALA A 12 5.75 2.17 -10.45
C ALA A 12 6.79 1.78 -11.51
N ARG A 13 7.80 0.99 -11.12
CA ARG A 13 8.85 0.49 -12.02
C ARG A 13 8.34 -0.66 -12.92
N LEU A 14 7.50 -1.53 -12.37
CA LEU A 14 7.03 -2.74 -13.05
C LEU A 14 5.72 -2.54 -13.83
N GLN A 15 4.89 -1.55 -13.46
CA GLN A 15 3.67 -1.18 -14.19
C GLN A 15 2.76 -2.38 -14.46
N ASP A 16 2.56 -2.75 -15.72
CA ASP A 16 1.67 -3.85 -16.13
C ASP A 16 2.20 -5.23 -15.73
N ASP A 17 3.48 -5.33 -15.36
CA ASP A 17 4.09 -6.53 -14.78
C ASP A 17 3.90 -6.63 -13.25
N TYR A 18 3.19 -5.68 -12.63
CA TYR A 18 2.88 -5.69 -11.20
C TYR A 18 1.38 -5.89 -10.95
N TRP A 19 1.06 -6.91 -10.14
CA TRP A 19 -0.29 -7.20 -9.70
C TRP A 19 -0.41 -7.04 -8.18
N LEU A 20 -1.43 -6.29 -7.76
CA LEU A 20 -1.82 -6.20 -6.36
C LEU A 20 -3.11 -6.99 -6.16
N TYR A 21 -3.06 -7.98 -5.27
CA TYR A 21 -4.22 -8.76 -4.88
C TYR A 21 -4.74 -8.25 -3.54
N VAL A 22 -5.99 -7.81 -3.49
CA VAL A 22 -6.65 -7.38 -2.25
C VAL A 22 -7.72 -8.41 -1.93
N VAL A 23 -7.72 -8.93 -0.71
CA VAL A 23 -8.75 -9.86 -0.24
C VAL A 23 -9.68 -9.12 0.71
N PHE A 24 -10.97 -9.10 0.40
CA PHE A 24 -12.01 -8.59 1.28
C PHE A 24 -12.76 -9.74 1.96
N ASN A 25 -13.54 -9.43 3.00
CA ASN A 25 -14.40 -10.40 3.68
C ASN A 25 -13.63 -11.62 4.24
N CYS A 26 -12.38 -11.43 4.66
CA CYS A 26 -11.48 -12.53 5.09
C CYS A 26 -12.02 -13.37 6.25
N ALA A 27 -12.88 -12.81 7.10
CA ALA A 27 -13.48 -13.50 8.25
C ALA A 27 -14.81 -14.20 7.91
N SER A 28 -15.34 -14.03 6.70
CA SER A 28 -16.61 -14.61 6.26
C SER A 28 -16.44 -15.37 4.95
N SER A 29 -16.73 -14.75 3.82
CA SER A 29 -16.56 -15.30 2.48
C SER A 29 -15.49 -14.49 1.75
N PRO A 30 -14.22 -14.93 1.77
CA PRO A 30 -13.13 -14.16 1.19
C PRO A 30 -13.32 -13.92 -0.31
N GLU A 31 -13.13 -12.67 -0.74
CA GLU A 31 -13.22 -12.26 -2.14
C GLU A 31 -11.88 -11.69 -2.58
N VAL A 32 -11.30 -12.24 -3.65
CA VAL A 32 -10.01 -11.81 -4.20
C VAL A 32 -10.23 -10.80 -5.33
N HIS A 33 -9.65 -9.61 -5.18
CA HIS A 33 -9.70 -8.53 -6.15
C HIS A 33 -8.30 -8.28 -6.72
N PRO A 34 -8.00 -8.78 -7.93
CA PRO A 34 -6.73 -8.50 -8.60
C PRO A 34 -6.76 -7.11 -9.25
N ILE A 35 -5.69 -6.35 -9.08
CA ILE A 35 -5.50 -5.02 -9.66
C ILE A 35 -4.16 -5.01 -10.39
N GLN A 36 -4.21 -4.94 -11.72
CA GLN A 36 -3.02 -4.73 -12.55
C GLN A 36 -2.60 -3.27 -12.52
N ASN A 37 -1.30 -3.01 -12.49
CA ASN A 37 -0.74 -1.67 -12.54
C ASN A 37 -1.38 -0.73 -11.48
N PRO A 38 -1.28 -1.08 -10.18
CA PRO A 38 -2.00 -0.38 -9.13
C PRO A 38 -1.58 1.08 -8.99
N VAL A 39 -0.46 1.52 -9.59
CA VAL A 39 -0.03 2.94 -9.56
C VAL A 39 -0.95 3.87 -10.36
N GLN A 40 -1.83 3.32 -11.21
CA GLN A 40 -2.87 4.11 -11.90
C GLN A 40 -4.02 4.54 -10.97
N LEU A 41 -4.09 3.99 -9.75
CA LEU A 41 -5.07 4.41 -8.76
C LEU A 41 -4.70 5.78 -8.17
N ASN A 42 -5.70 6.54 -7.69
CA ASN A 42 -5.53 7.86 -7.09
C ASN A 42 -5.00 7.80 -5.65
N TRP A 43 -3.79 7.25 -5.47
CA TRP A 43 -3.14 7.13 -4.17
C TRP A 43 -3.01 8.48 -3.48
N GLN A 44 -3.38 8.52 -2.20
CA GLN A 44 -3.12 9.66 -1.32
C GLN A 44 -1.94 9.31 -0.41
N PRO A 45 -0.95 10.21 -0.26
CA PRO A 45 0.18 9.95 0.60
C PRO A 45 -0.28 9.87 2.07
N LEU A 46 0.00 8.74 2.72
CA LEU A 46 -0.20 8.58 4.15
C LEU A 46 1.09 9.01 4.88
N VAL A 47 1.13 10.23 5.40
CA VAL A 47 2.28 10.74 6.16
C VAL A 47 2.12 10.38 7.63
N LYS A 48 2.91 9.40 8.11
CA LYS A 48 3.00 9.09 9.54
C LYS A 48 4.22 9.83 10.11
N ILE A 49 3.98 10.83 10.95
CA ILE A 49 5.05 11.56 11.62
C ILE A 49 5.38 10.85 12.93
N GLU A 50 6.59 10.33 13.06
CA GLU A 50 7.10 9.78 14.31
C GLU A 50 7.91 10.87 15.02
N TYR A 51 7.32 11.48 16.04
CA TYR A 51 8.03 12.42 16.91
C TYR A 51 8.79 11.67 17.98
N TYR A 52 10.08 11.95 18.09
CA TYR A 52 10.91 11.53 19.20
C TYR A 52 11.27 12.77 20.01
N TYR A 53 10.90 12.78 21.28
CA TYR A 53 11.37 13.78 22.23
C TYR A 53 12.38 13.13 23.16
N LEU A 54 13.48 13.82 23.41
CA LEU A 54 14.44 13.45 24.44
C LEU A 54 14.01 14.17 25.72
N ASN A 55 13.66 13.41 26.75
CA ASN A 55 13.49 13.98 28.08
C ASN A 55 14.86 14.05 28.74
N LEU A 56 15.40 15.26 28.90
CA LEU A 56 16.58 15.50 29.74
C LEU A 56 16.06 15.98 31.11
N GLN A 57 16.37 15.21 32.17
CA GLN A 57 16.10 15.61 33.55
C GLN A 57 17.05 16.72 34.01
#